data_AF-A0AAN7UVQ2-F1
#
_entry.id   AF-A0AAN7UVQ2-F1
#
_cell.length_a   1.000
_cell.length_b   1.000
_cell.length_c   1.000
_cell.angle_alpha   90.00
_cell.angle_beta   90.00
_cell.angle_gamma   90.00
#
_symmetry.space_group_name_H-M   'P 1'
#
loop_
_entity.id
_entity.type
_entity.pdbx_description
1 polymer ?
#
loop_
_entity_poly.entity_id
_entity_poly.type
_entity_poly.pdbx_seq_one_letter_code
_entity_poly.pdbx_strand_id
1 'polypeptide(L)'
;MENPKHYEAQAETAADDHEVPPPPYQNTDYSTNNYPPSEPAPSYHDGESSAAAGPISGVNSKFPPALNAYYKWGFTKTFYLGETKDTPRLAGRWHSRLSKKPELELFDGPDDKGALLATAHHGSISKSATTLTIPAREGVPHDTESQQVTMSCPKLLKSKTYAFAADVGVGKETRREEFEWRPSHGSEVREVGGLRWGWKLVRLSESVGGGGDRATRELGSTSDGLEVVAAWAHNSSASMTKAFKFQLMGASLTGMLGERGAAVALISALWIWTIEVATSSAA
;
A
#
# COMPACT_ATOMS: atom_id res chain seq x y z
N MET A 1 -61.10 15.45 17.17
CA MET A 1 -62.18 15.63 16.17
C MET A 1 -61.52 15.96 14.85
N GLU A 2 -61.40 14.95 14.00
CA GLU A 2 -60.77 14.98 12.67
C GLU A 2 -61.71 15.54 11.60
N ASN A 3 -61.15 16.28 10.64
CA ASN A 3 -61.19 16.07 9.18
C ASN A 3 -60.46 17.27 8.50
N PRO A 4 -60.00 17.28 7.21
CA PRO A 4 -60.38 16.39 6.10
C PRO A 4 -59.29 15.96 5.07
N LYS A 5 -59.60 14.86 4.37
CA LYS A 5 -59.59 14.61 2.90
C LYS A 5 -58.31 14.73 2.03
N HIS A 6 -58.00 13.59 1.41
CA HIS A 6 -57.75 13.32 -0.02
C HIS A 6 -56.98 14.35 -0.88
N TYR A 7 -55.87 13.88 -1.46
CA TYR A 7 -55.63 14.01 -2.91
C TYR A 7 -55.08 12.71 -3.47
N GLU A 8 -55.79 12.21 -4.47
CA GLU A 8 -55.52 11.04 -5.30
C GLU A 8 -54.73 11.53 -6.53
N ALA A 9 -53.66 10.81 -6.87
CA ALA A 9 -52.81 11.13 -8.01
C ALA A 9 -53.48 10.66 -9.31
N GLN A 10 -53.60 11.57 -10.29
CA GLN A 10 -53.90 11.23 -11.68
C GLN A 10 -52.65 11.34 -12.54
N ALA A 11 -52.59 10.38 -13.46
CA ALA A 11 -51.50 10.06 -14.34
C ALA A 11 -51.28 11.07 -15.47
N GLU A 12 -50.01 11.26 -15.85
CA GLU A 12 -49.63 11.61 -17.21
C GLU A 12 -48.89 10.41 -17.82
N THR A 13 -49.49 9.84 -18.86
CA THR A 13 -48.89 8.86 -19.77
C THR A 13 -47.93 9.56 -20.73
N ALA A 14 -46.70 9.06 -20.84
CA ALA A 14 -45.82 9.33 -21.97
C ALA A 14 -45.17 8.02 -22.44
N ALA A 15 -45.53 7.67 -23.68
CA ALA A 15 -44.87 6.86 -24.71
C ALA A 15 -43.91 5.72 -24.32
N ASP A 16 -44.37 4.52 -24.70
CA ASP A 16 -43.65 3.30 -25.07
C ASP A 16 -42.42 3.56 -25.96
N ASP A 17 -41.24 3.09 -25.51
CA ASP A 17 -40.07 2.87 -26.38
C ASP A 17 -39.20 1.74 -25.76
N HIS A 18 -39.40 0.53 -26.29
CA HIS A 18 -38.52 -0.65 -26.23
C HIS A 18 -37.95 -1.12 -24.86
N GLU A 19 -38.74 -1.92 -24.14
CA GLU A 19 -38.23 -2.87 -23.13
C GLU A 19 -37.40 -3.98 -23.81
N VAL A 20 -36.06 -3.89 -23.72
CA VAL A 20 -35.21 -5.08 -23.80
C VAL A 20 -35.03 -5.59 -22.37
N PRO A 21 -35.59 -6.76 -22.01
CA PRO A 21 -35.37 -7.31 -20.67
C PRO A 21 -33.88 -7.61 -20.47
N PRO A 22 -33.32 -7.35 -19.28
CA PRO A 22 -31.95 -7.77 -18.97
C PRO A 22 -31.85 -9.30 -19.13
N PRO A 23 -30.69 -9.83 -19.61
CA PRO A 23 -30.53 -11.26 -19.80
C PRO A 23 -30.77 -12.01 -18.47
N PRO A 24 -31.45 -13.17 -18.52
CA PRO A 24 -31.76 -13.94 -17.32
C PRO A 24 -30.46 -14.37 -16.62
N TYR A 25 -30.40 -14.18 -15.31
CA TYR A 25 -29.32 -14.71 -14.49
C TYR A 25 -29.34 -16.24 -14.57
N GLN A 26 -28.29 -16.83 -15.13
CA GLN A 26 -28.06 -18.27 -15.01
C GLN A 26 -27.69 -18.57 -13.57
N ASN A 27 -28.59 -19.25 -12.84
CA ASN A 27 -28.22 -19.99 -11.64
C ASN A 27 -27.22 -21.05 -12.07
N THR A 28 -25.95 -20.87 -11.73
CA THR A 28 -24.98 -21.94 -11.83
C THR A 28 -25.13 -22.81 -10.59
N ASP A 29 -25.71 -23.98 -10.80
CA ASP A 29 -25.84 -25.03 -9.80
C ASP A 29 -24.46 -25.35 -9.19
N TYR A 30 -24.39 -25.36 -7.86
CA TYR A 30 -23.26 -25.92 -7.13
C TYR A 30 -23.24 -27.44 -7.34
N SER A 31 -22.61 -27.86 -8.44
CA SER A 31 -22.14 -29.24 -8.60
C SER A 31 -20.67 -29.34 -8.24
N THR A 32 -20.42 -30.30 -7.37
CA THR A 32 -19.20 -30.69 -6.70
C THR A 32 -18.09 -31.15 -7.65
N ASN A 33 -16.87 -30.83 -7.24
CA ASN A 33 -15.60 -31.46 -7.63
C ASN A 33 -15.30 -31.60 -9.13
N ASN A 34 -14.54 -30.63 -9.66
CA ASN A 34 -13.35 -30.90 -10.47
C ASN A 34 -12.54 -29.60 -10.63
N TYR A 35 -11.60 -29.35 -9.71
CA TYR A 35 -10.52 -28.40 -9.95
C TYR A 35 -9.37 -29.14 -10.64
N PRO A 36 -8.83 -28.64 -11.77
CA PRO A 36 -7.56 -29.12 -12.28
C PRO A 36 -6.45 -28.84 -11.25
N PRO A 37 -5.36 -29.64 -11.21
CA PRO A 37 -4.27 -29.43 -10.27
C PRO A 37 -3.68 -28.03 -10.42
N SER A 38 -3.34 -27.41 -9.29
CA SER A 38 -2.68 -26.11 -9.21
C SER A 38 -1.50 -26.05 -10.18
N GLU A 39 -1.64 -25.30 -11.27
CA GLU A 39 -0.49 -24.94 -12.09
C GLU A 39 0.50 -24.15 -11.22
N PRO A 40 1.81 -24.43 -11.33
CA PRO A 40 2.82 -23.62 -10.65
C PRO A 40 2.67 -22.18 -11.12
N ALA A 41 2.75 -21.23 -10.17
CA ALA A 41 2.72 -19.81 -10.47
C ALA A 41 3.78 -19.50 -11.56
N PRO A 42 3.43 -18.75 -12.62
CA PRO A 42 4.40 -18.36 -13.63
C PRO A 42 5.52 -17.58 -12.95
N SER A 43 6.74 -18.10 -13.07
CA SER A 43 7.96 -17.44 -12.63
C SER A 43 8.18 -16.19 -13.48
N TYR A 44 8.51 -15.07 -12.84
CA TYR A 44 9.05 -13.91 -13.53
C TYR A 44 10.30 -14.34 -14.31
N HIS A 45 10.17 -14.50 -15.62
CA HIS A 45 11.29 -14.30 -16.52
C HIS A 45 11.34 -12.82 -16.83
N ASP A 46 12.53 -12.22 -16.70
CA ASP A 46 12.81 -10.88 -17.17
C ASP A 46 12.37 -10.77 -18.63
N GLY A 47 11.25 -10.09 -18.86
CA GLY A 47 10.76 -9.78 -20.19
C GLY A 47 11.66 -8.72 -20.80
N GLU A 48 12.38 -9.09 -21.86
CA GLU A 48 13.16 -8.16 -22.69
C GLU A 48 12.26 -7.18 -23.45
N SER A 49 12.78 -5.94 -23.55
CA SER A 49 12.32 -4.76 -24.31
C SER A 49 11.36 -3.83 -23.54
N SER A 50 11.77 -2.66 -23.07
CA SER A 50 12.49 -1.60 -23.80
C SER A 50 13.47 -0.80 -22.91
N ALA A 51 14.72 -0.69 -23.38
CA ALA A 51 15.76 0.27 -23.02
C ALA A 51 15.89 0.80 -21.56
N ALA A 52 16.82 0.15 -20.83
CA ALA A 52 17.85 0.77 -19.99
C ALA A 52 17.45 1.55 -18.71
N ALA A 53 17.24 0.81 -17.62
CA ALA A 53 17.92 1.07 -16.36
C ALA A 53 17.94 -0.23 -15.52
N GLY A 54 19.10 -0.86 -15.40
CA GLY A 54 19.29 -1.90 -14.37
C GLY A 54 19.03 -1.31 -12.98
N PRO A 55 18.73 -2.14 -11.97
CA PRO A 55 18.44 -1.64 -10.63
C PRO A 55 19.56 -0.72 -10.14
N ILE A 56 19.18 0.49 -9.71
CA ILE A 56 20.13 1.49 -9.22
C ILE A 56 20.79 0.93 -7.96
N SER A 57 22.09 0.59 -8.05
CA SER A 57 22.80 -0.36 -7.17
C SER A 57 22.96 0.05 -5.70
N GLY A 58 22.30 1.11 -5.23
CA GLY A 58 22.30 1.54 -3.82
C GLY A 58 20.95 1.47 -3.12
N VAL A 59 19.82 1.46 -3.84
CA VAL A 59 18.50 1.46 -3.19
C VAL A 59 18.18 0.05 -2.67
N ASN A 60 18.39 -0.97 -3.50
CA ASN A 60 18.10 -2.37 -3.17
C ASN A 60 19.06 -2.97 -2.14
N SER A 61 20.20 -2.32 -1.87
CA SER A 61 21.11 -2.74 -0.79
C SER A 61 20.59 -2.32 0.59
N LYS A 62 19.93 -1.16 0.68
CA LYS A 62 19.33 -0.64 1.92
C LYS A 62 17.91 -1.15 2.13
N PHE A 63 17.09 -1.15 1.08
CA PHE A 63 15.72 -1.62 1.10
C PHE A 63 15.60 -2.86 0.23
N PRO A 64 15.65 -4.08 0.82
CA PRO A 64 15.43 -5.31 0.08
C PRO A 64 14.10 -5.26 -0.71
N PRO A 65 14.03 -5.89 -1.90
CA PRO A 65 12.82 -5.98 -2.70
C PRO A 65 11.59 -6.47 -1.92
N ALA A 66 11.79 -7.41 -0.98
CA ALA A 66 10.75 -7.92 -0.12
C ALA A 66 11.22 -8.01 1.33
N LEU A 67 10.34 -7.63 2.26
CA LEU A 67 10.62 -7.55 3.68
C LEU A 67 9.47 -8.15 4.48
N ASN A 68 9.79 -8.88 5.54
CA ASN A 68 8.85 -9.27 6.57
C ASN A 68 9.12 -8.45 7.83
N ALA A 69 8.07 -7.97 8.48
CA ALA A 69 8.16 -7.41 9.82
C ALA A 69 8.00 -8.53 10.87
N TYR A 70 8.96 -8.60 11.80
CA TYR A 70 9.01 -9.57 12.88
C TYR A 70 8.90 -8.87 14.22
N TYR A 71 7.97 -9.32 15.05
CA TYR A 71 7.91 -8.87 16.44
C TYR A 71 9.15 -9.35 17.20
N LYS A 72 9.75 -8.46 18.00
CA LYS A 72 10.67 -8.90 19.04
C LYS A 72 9.85 -9.50 20.17
N TRP A 73 10.19 -10.72 20.57
CA TRP A 73 9.56 -11.37 21.72
C TRP A 73 10.02 -10.68 23.02
N GLY A 74 9.08 -10.25 23.85
CA GLY A 74 9.33 -9.50 25.09
C GLY A 74 8.81 -8.05 25.05
N PHE A 75 8.76 -7.37 26.21
CA PHE A 75 8.15 -6.05 26.46
C PHE A 75 8.63 -4.85 25.60
N THR A 76 9.46 -5.09 24.59
CA THR A 76 9.98 -4.03 23.72
C THR A 76 8.95 -3.65 22.67
N LYS A 77 8.76 -2.34 22.47
CA LYS A 77 7.96 -1.79 21.37
C LYS A 77 8.70 -1.80 20.01
N THR A 78 9.65 -2.72 19.84
CA THR A 78 10.56 -2.77 18.69
C THR A 78 10.24 -3.99 17.85
N PHE A 79 10.28 -3.82 16.54
CA PHE A 79 10.17 -4.89 15.55
C PHE A 79 11.29 -4.75 14.53
N TYR A 80 11.59 -5.84 13.84
CA TYR A 80 12.68 -5.87 12.85
C TYR A 80 12.10 -6.17 11.48
N LEU A 81 12.73 -5.62 10.45
CA LEU A 81 12.37 -5.93 9.08
C LEU A 81 13.56 -6.55 8.36
N GLY A 82 13.30 -7.66 7.70
CA GLY A 82 14.27 -8.38 6.90
C GLY A 82 13.60 -9.38 5.98
N GLU A 83 14.33 -9.87 4.99
CA GLU A 83 13.87 -10.98 4.14
C GLU A 83 13.52 -12.18 5.01
N THR A 84 14.39 -12.49 5.98
CA THR A 84 14.21 -13.52 7.01
C THR A 84 14.32 -12.93 8.41
N LYS A 85 13.94 -13.71 9.42
CA LYS A 85 14.05 -13.32 10.83
C LYS A 85 15.51 -13.14 11.26
N ASP A 86 16.42 -13.93 10.69
CA ASP A 86 17.82 -14.00 11.09
C ASP A 86 18.70 -12.98 10.33
N THR A 87 18.14 -12.31 9.33
CA THR A 87 18.81 -11.28 8.53
C THR A 87 18.07 -9.93 8.59
N PRO A 88 17.85 -9.35 9.78
CA PRO A 88 17.22 -8.04 9.90
C PRO A 88 18.10 -6.96 9.25
N ARG A 89 17.48 -6.12 8.43
CA ARG A 89 18.11 -4.99 7.73
C ARG A 89 17.68 -3.66 8.30
N LEU A 90 16.44 -3.58 8.76
CA LEU A 90 15.83 -2.37 9.30
C LEU A 90 15.18 -2.68 10.65
N ALA A 91 14.97 -1.65 11.46
CA ALA A 91 14.25 -1.76 12.71
C ALA A 91 13.16 -0.69 12.79
N GLY A 92 12.03 -1.05 13.39
CA GLY A 92 10.96 -0.13 13.69
C GLY A 92 10.68 -0.07 15.18
N ARG A 93 10.34 1.11 15.69
CA ARG A 93 10.02 1.34 17.10
C ARG A 93 8.73 2.10 17.26
N TRP A 94 7.81 1.54 18.04
CA TRP A 94 6.56 2.19 18.43
C TRP A 94 6.75 2.95 19.74
N HIS A 95 6.14 4.12 19.82
CA HIS A 95 6.00 4.88 21.06
C HIS A 95 4.53 5.01 21.43
N SER A 96 4.28 5.30 22.71
CA SER A 96 2.92 5.65 23.14
C SER A 96 2.52 7.00 22.54
N ARG A 97 1.24 7.20 22.22
CA ARG A 97 0.67 8.51 21.86
C ARG A 97 0.87 9.58 22.93
N LEU A 98 1.08 9.16 24.19
CA LEU A 98 1.37 10.07 25.30
C LEU A 98 2.85 10.47 25.38
N SER A 99 3.71 9.89 24.54
CA SER A 99 5.12 10.23 24.45
C SER A 99 5.32 11.54 23.70
N LYS A 100 6.41 12.24 24.01
CA LYS A 100 6.90 13.38 23.20
C LYS A 100 7.62 12.92 21.91
N LYS A 101 7.82 11.62 21.74
CA LYS A 101 8.47 11.02 20.57
C LYS A 101 7.47 10.76 19.46
N PRO A 102 7.91 10.70 18.18
CA PRO A 102 7.09 10.20 17.09
C PRO A 102 6.50 8.83 17.46
N GLU A 103 5.27 8.55 17.04
CA GLU A 103 4.60 7.29 17.38
C GLU A 103 5.25 6.07 16.72
N LEU A 104 5.85 6.27 15.55
CA LEU A 104 6.64 5.27 14.84
C LEU A 104 7.96 5.89 14.38
N GLU A 105 9.05 5.18 14.61
CA GLU A 105 10.39 5.47 14.09
C GLU A 105 10.89 4.26 13.28
N LEU A 106 11.55 4.51 12.15
CA LEU A 106 12.20 3.51 11.30
C LEU A 106 13.70 3.81 11.22
N PHE A 107 14.53 2.79 11.39
CA PHE A 107 15.98 2.89 11.48
C PHE A 107 16.69 2.04 10.44
N ASP A 108 17.85 2.53 10.00
CA ASP A 108 18.81 1.87 9.11
C ASP A 108 19.72 0.94 9.91
N GLY A 109 19.37 -0.34 9.97
CA GLY A 109 20.10 -1.34 10.74
C GLY A 109 19.19 -2.32 11.47
N PRO A 110 19.77 -3.36 12.08
CA PRO A 110 19.02 -4.43 12.73
C PRO A 110 18.41 -4.02 14.09
N ASP A 111 18.70 -2.81 14.58
CA ASP A 111 18.18 -2.28 15.84
C ASP A 111 17.95 -0.76 15.79
N ASP A 112 17.49 -0.18 16.89
CA ASP A 112 17.15 1.24 17.02
C ASP A 112 18.35 2.16 17.30
N LYS A 113 19.58 1.67 17.09
CA LYS A 113 20.81 2.46 17.17
C LYS A 113 21.30 2.91 15.79
N GLY A 114 20.69 2.39 14.73
CA GLY A 114 20.93 2.79 13.36
C GLY A 114 20.54 4.24 13.06
N ALA A 115 20.88 4.71 11.86
CA ALA A 115 20.47 6.05 11.40
C ALA A 115 18.94 6.12 11.26
N LEU A 116 18.33 7.24 11.67
CA LEU A 116 16.89 7.43 11.53
C LEU A 116 16.51 7.62 10.06
N LEU A 117 15.68 6.73 9.52
CA LEU A 117 15.23 6.76 8.13
C LEU A 117 13.91 7.51 7.95
N ALA A 118 12.98 7.30 8.88
CA ALA A 118 11.66 7.90 8.78
C ALA A 118 10.96 7.90 10.14
N THR A 119 10.00 8.80 10.29
CA THR A 119 9.08 8.82 11.43
C THR A 119 7.65 9.01 10.97
N ALA A 120 6.69 8.56 11.77
CA ALA A 120 5.28 8.82 11.58
C ALA A 120 4.59 9.16 12.91
N HIS A 121 3.64 10.08 12.86
CA HIS A 121 2.78 10.43 13.98
C HIS A 121 1.43 10.96 13.49
N HIS A 122 0.42 10.91 14.35
CA HIS A 122 -0.85 11.56 14.04
C HIS A 122 -0.63 13.07 13.88
N GLY A 123 -1.12 13.62 12.77
CA GLY A 123 -1.21 15.05 12.57
C GLY A 123 -2.37 15.66 13.37
N SER A 124 -2.67 16.93 13.12
CA SER A 124 -3.76 17.62 13.83
C SER A 124 -5.09 16.88 13.71
N ILE A 125 -5.77 16.72 14.86
CA ILE A 125 -7.06 16.02 15.04
C ILE A 125 -8.11 16.51 14.02
N SER A 126 -8.05 17.78 13.61
CA SER A 126 -9.03 18.37 12.69
C SER A 126 -9.00 17.81 11.26
N LYS A 127 -7.88 17.21 10.81
CA LYS A 127 -7.74 16.74 9.42
C LYS A 127 -7.69 15.23 9.25
N SER A 128 -7.66 14.43 10.33
CA SER A 128 -7.37 12.99 10.26
C SER A 128 -6.19 12.67 9.34
N ALA A 129 -5.19 13.54 9.36
CA ALA A 129 -3.99 13.45 8.57
C ALA A 129 -2.87 12.86 9.43
N THR A 130 -1.97 12.13 8.79
CA THR A 130 -0.72 11.64 9.37
C THR A 130 0.41 12.47 8.81
N THR A 131 1.37 12.82 9.67
CA THR A 131 2.63 13.42 9.22
C THR A 131 3.71 12.35 9.23
N LEU A 132 4.31 12.13 8.06
CA LEU A 132 5.52 11.33 7.91
C LEU A 132 6.70 12.31 7.77
N THR A 133 7.84 12.01 8.38
CA THR A 133 9.06 12.83 8.23
C THR A 133 10.23 11.95 7.83
N ILE A 134 10.89 12.32 6.73
CA ILE A 134 12.08 11.67 6.20
C ILE A 134 13.25 12.63 6.46
N PRO A 135 14.18 12.32 7.37
CA PRO A 135 15.32 13.18 7.66
C PRO A 135 16.19 13.41 6.43
N ALA A 136 16.88 14.55 6.42
CA ALA A 136 17.98 14.79 5.48
C ALA A 136 19.08 13.73 5.65
N ARG A 137 19.67 13.26 4.55
CA ARG A 137 20.77 12.28 4.61
C ARG A 137 22.11 13.00 4.67
N GLU A 138 22.83 12.75 5.75
CA GLU A 138 24.18 13.29 5.93
C GLU A 138 25.10 12.81 4.79
N GLY A 139 25.89 13.74 4.23
CA GLY A 139 26.82 13.43 3.14
C GLY A 139 26.18 13.27 1.76
N VAL A 140 24.88 13.49 1.58
CA VAL A 140 24.21 13.44 0.28
C VAL A 140 23.92 14.87 -0.21
N PRO A 141 24.66 15.40 -1.22
CA PRO A 141 24.60 16.82 -1.60
C PRO A 141 23.23 17.35 -2.04
N HIS A 142 22.35 16.46 -2.49
CA HIS A 142 21.00 16.82 -2.98
C HIS A 142 19.90 16.49 -1.96
N ASP A 143 20.28 16.20 -0.71
CA ASP A 143 19.39 15.74 0.35
C ASP A 143 19.72 16.48 1.66
N THR A 144 19.60 17.81 1.62
CA THR A 144 20.02 18.71 2.71
C THR A 144 18.91 19.03 3.71
N GLU A 145 17.65 18.81 3.34
CA GLU A 145 16.50 19.18 4.16
C GLU A 145 15.56 18.00 4.41
N SER A 146 14.99 17.94 5.62
CA SER A 146 14.02 16.89 5.95
C SER A 146 12.73 17.10 5.15
N GLN A 147 12.21 16.02 4.57
CA GLN A 147 10.93 16.04 3.88
C GLN A 147 9.80 15.71 4.86
N GLN A 148 8.75 16.53 4.84
CA GLN A 148 7.49 16.24 5.51
C GLN A 148 6.41 15.84 4.51
N VAL A 149 5.83 14.66 4.70
CA VAL A 149 4.76 14.13 3.86
C VAL A 149 3.48 14.10 4.68
N THR A 150 2.43 14.76 4.19
CA THR A 150 1.10 14.66 4.79
C THR A 150 0.33 13.55 4.08
N MET A 151 0.00 12.50 4.82
CA MET A 151 -0.82 11.40 4.35
C MET A 151 -2.25 11.57 4.87
N SER A 152 -3.21 11.58 3.96
CA SER A 152 -4.62 11.84 4.27
C SER A 152 -5.48 10.63 3.91
N CYS A 153 -6.50 10.37 4.74
CA CYS A 153 -7.54 9.39 4.45
C CYS A 153 -8.85 10.16 4.22
N PRO A 154 -9.35 10.26 2.98
CA PRO A 154 -10.61 10.97 2.71
C PRO A 154 -11.77 10.30 3.47
N LYS A 155 -12.44 11.04 4.35
CA LYS A 155 -13.55 10.51 5.17
C LYS A 155 -14.83 10.24 4.38
N LEU A 156 -14.94 10.77 3.16
CA LEU A 156 -16.17 10.79 2.36
C LEU A 156 -16.23 9.69 1.29
N LEU A 157 -15.16 8.91 1.10
CA LEU A 157 -15.13 7.83 0.13
C LEU A 157 -15.61 6.52 0.76
N LYS A 158 -16.41 5.75 0.01
CA LYS A 158 -16.89 4.41 0.42
C LYS A 158 -15.73 3.42 0.63
N SER A 159 -14.58 3.64 -0.03
CA SER A 159 -13.35 2.87 0.14
C SER A 159 -12.29 3.69 0.86
N LYS A 160 -11.73 3.13 1.92
CA LYS A 160 -10.63 3.72 2.68
C LYS A 160 -9.36 3.74 1.81
N THR A 161 -8.94 4.90 1.33
CA THR A 161 -7.65 5.10 0.65
C THR A 161 -6.77 6.04 1.46
N TYR A 162 -5.44 5.96 1.28
CA TYR A 162 -4.51 6.91 1.88
C TYR A 162 -3.66 7.55 0.79
N ALA A 163 -3.85 8.85 0.59
CA ALA A 163 -3.16 9.61 -0.45
C ALA A 163 -2.11 10.56 0.16
N PHE A 164 -1.00 10.73 -0.54
CA PHE A 164 0.07 11.65 -0.18
C PHE A 164 0.90 12.07 -1.41
N ALA A 165 1.68 13.14 -1.26
CA ALA A 165 2.68 13.55 -2.23
C ALA A 165 4.07 13.57 -1.59
N ALA A 166 5.08 13.11 -2.32
CA ALA A 166 6.46 13.01 -1.85
C ALA A 166 7.48 13.35 -2.93
N ASP A 167 8.58 13.97 -2.53
CA ASP A 167 9.79 14.18 -3.30
C ASP A 167 10.58 12.86 -3.37
N VAL A 168 10.73 12.37 -4.60
CA VAL A 168 11.34 11.08 -4.98
C VAL A 168 12.34 11.31 -6.12
N GLY A 169 13.18 10.31 -6.39
CA GLY A 169 14.16 10.37 -7.48
C GLY A 169 15.58 10.11 -7.02
N VAL A 170 16.52 10.18 -7.95
CA VAL A 170 17.93 9.83 -7.74
C VAL A 170 18.85 10.98 -8.13
N GLY A 171 19.82 11.27 -7.27
CA GLY A 171 20.80 12.33 -7.51
C GLY A 171 20.12 13.70 -7.65
N LYS A 172 20.31 14.35 -8.80
CA LYS A 172 19.75 15.67 -9.12
C LYS A 172 18.34 15.59 -9.71
N GLU A 173 17.90 14.41 -10.10
CA GLU A 173 16.61 14.18 -10.77
C GLU A 173 15.51 13.93 -9.73
N THR A 174 15.40 14.83 -8.75
CA THR A 174 14.33 14.78 -7.75
C THR A 174 13.08 15.47 -8.27
N ARG A 175 11.92 14.86 -8.02
CA ARG A 175 10.61 15.40 -8.41
C ARG A 175 9.56 15.04 -7.37
N ARG A 176 8.53 15.87 -7.28
CA ARG A 176 7.38 15.63 -6.42
C ARG A 176 6.36 14.78 -7.17
N GLU A 177 5.96 13.65 -6.60
CA GLU A 177 4.97 12.74 -7.15
C GLU A 177 3.85 12.47 -6.16
N GLU A 178 2.70 12.05 -6.70
CA GLU A 178 1.51 11.70 -5.93
C GLU A 178 1.32 10.20 -5.88
N PHE A 179 0.92 9.70 -4.71
CA PHE A 179 0.73 8.28 -4.45
C PHE A 179 -0.54 8.03 -3.66
N GLU A 180 -1.11 6.84 -3.86
CA GLU A 180 -2.29 6.39 -3.13
C GLU A 180 -2.18 4.92 -2.72
N TRP A 181 -2.31 4.65 -1.41
CA TRP A 181 -2.57 3.31 -0.92
C TRP A 181 -4.04 2.96 -1.13
N ARG A 182 -4.27 1.89 -1.89
CA ARG A 182 -5.59 1.32 -2.16
C ARG A 182 -5.72 -0.06 -1.53
N PRO A 183 -6.85 -0.39 -0.89
CA PRO A 183 -7.11 -1.74 -0.42
C PRO A 183 -7.17 -2.67 -1.64
N SER A 184 -6.56 -3.84 -1.55
CA SER A 184 -6.53 -4.81 -2.65
C SER A 184 -6.70 -6.25 -2.18
N HIS A 185 -7.40 -7.01 -3.01
CA HIS A 185 -7.50 -8.47 -2.97
C HIS A 185 -6.81 -9.13 -4.18
N GLY A 186 -6.04 -8.34 -4.92
CA GLY A 186 -5.46 -8.71 -6.22
C GLY A 186 -4.22 -9.58 -6.16
N SER A 187 -3.76 -10.00 -7.34
CA SER A 187 -2.56 -10.82 -7.51
C SER A 187 -1.36 -10.17 -6.83
N GLU A 188 -1.25 -8.85 -6.93
CA GLU A 188 -0.20 -8.05 -6.28
C GLU A 188 -0.14 -8.27 -4.75
N VAL A 189 -1.27 -8.50 -4.07
CA VAL A 189 -1.33 -8.79 -2.62
C VAL A 189 -1.20 -10.28 -2.34
N ARG A 190 -1.71 -11.14 -3.24
CA ARG A 190 -1.61 -12.60 -3.11
C ARG A 190 -0.15 -13.07 -3.25
N GLU A 191 0.62 -12.47 -4.15
CA GLU A 191 2.04 -12.75 -4.40
C GLU A 191 2.93 -12.34 -3.21
N VAL A 192 2.54 -11.29 -2.49
CA VAL A 192 3.18 -10.90 -1.22
C VAL A 192 3.06 -12.02 -0.17
N GLY A 193 2.25 -13.06 -0.36
CA GLY A 193 2.31 -14.29 0.44
C GLY A 193 1.70 -14.15 1.84
N GLY A 194 0.63 -13.36 1.94
CA GLY A 194 -0.16 -13.12 3.15
C GLY A 194 -1.61 -13.62 3.03
N LEU A 195 -2.49 -13.15 3.93
CA LEU A 195 -3.95 -13.27 3.79
C LEU A 195 -4.39 -12.70 2.43
N ARG A 196 -5.59 -13.09 1.94
CA ARG A 196 -6.15 -12.64 0.64
C ARG A 196 -6.49 -11.14 0.57
N TRP A 197 -6.00 -10.34 1.51
CA TRP A 197 -6.30 -8.92 1.66
C TRP A 197 -5.07 -8.16 2.18
N GLY A 198 -4.92 -6.95 1.67
CA GLY A 198 -3.81 -6.07 1.94
C GLY A 198 -3.96 -4.78 1.18
N TRP A 199 -2.83 -4.14 0.89
CA TRP A 199 -2.80 -2.82 0.28
C TRP A 199 -1.76 -2.76 -0.83
N LYS A 200 -2.00 -1.87 -1.78
CA LYS A 200 -1.04 -1.53 -2.85
C LYS A 200 -0.85 -0.03 -2.93
N LEU A 201 0.38 0.39 -3.21
CA LEU A 201 0.74 1.77 -3.42
C LEU A 201 0.74 2.04 -4.90
N VAL A 202 -0.12 2.95 -5.33
CA VAL A 202 -0.28 3.36 -6.72
C VAL A 202 0.41 4.70 -6.91
N ARG A 203 1.20 4.83 -7.97
CA ARG A 203 1.80 6.09 -8.41
C ARG A 203 0.83 6.78 -9.38
N LEU A 204 0.43 8.02 -9.05
CA LEU A 204 -0.65 8.71 -9.77
C LEU A 204 -0.15 9.60 -10.92
N SER A 205 1.16 9.86 -11.00
CA SER A 205 1.76 10.75 -11.99
C SER A 205 2.00 10.12 -13.36
N GLU A 206 1.93 8.79 -13.48
CA GLU A 206 2.29 8.06 -14.69
C GLU A 206 1.33 6.90 -14.96
N SER A 207 0.73 6.89 -16.15
CA SER A 207 -0.03 5.74 -16.66
C SER A 207 0.93 4.84 -17.44
N VAL A 208 1.05 3.60 -17.02
CA VAL A 208 1.96 2.61 -17.61
C VAL A 208 1.27 1.71 -18.63
N GLY A 209 -0.03 1.86 -18.85
CA GLY A 209 -0.72 1.09 -19.89
C GLY A 209 -2.22 1.38 -20.03
N GLY A 210 -2.85 0.68 -20.97
CA GLY A 210 -4.30 0.64 -21.09
C GLY A 210 -4.85 -0.23 -19.95
N GLY A 211 -5.43 0.41 -18.92
CA GLY A 211 -6.14 -0.31 -17.87
C GLY A 211 -7.16 -1.32 -18.42
N GLY A 212 -7.65 -2.24 -17.60
CA GLY A 212 -8.54 -3.29 -18.08
C GLY A 212 -8.82 -4.38 -17.07
N ASP A 213 -9.39 -5.48 -17.58
CA ASP A 213 -9.71 -6.65 -16.77
C ASP A 213 -8.45 -7.24 -16.12
N ARG A 214 -8.58 -7.74 -14.89
CA ARG A 214 -7.49 -8.35 -14.13
C ARG A 214 -6.83 -9.51 -14.88
N ALA A 215 -7.59 -10.23 -15.71
CA ALA A 215 -7.08 -11.38 -16.46
C ALA A 215 -6.16 -11.00 -17.64
N THR A 216 -6.29 -9.79 -18.17
CA THR A 216 -5.59 -9.37 -19.40
C THR A 216 -4.64 -8.20 -19.18
N ARG A 217 -4.71 -7.53 -18.02
CA ARG A 217 -3.83 -6.40 -17.70
C ARG A 217 -2.40 -6.84 -17.42
N GLU A 218 -1.45 -5.96 -17.73
CA GLU A 218 -0.06 -6.14 -17.33
C GLU A 218 0.08 -6.21 -15.81
N LEU A 219 0.95 -7.11 -15.37
CA LEU A 219 1.25 -7.30 -13.95
C LEU A 219 1.95 -6.05 -13.41
N GLY A 220 1.58 -5.61 -12.21
CA GLY A 220 2.10 -4.36 -11.64
C GLY A 220 1.33 -3.10 -12.07
N SER A 221 0.25 -3.24 -12.84
CA SER A 221 -0.64 -2.13 -13.22
C SER A 221 -2.03 -2.27 -12.60
N THR A 222 -2.66 -1.14 -12.28
CA THR A 222 -4.04 -1.11 -11.76
C THR A 222 -5.07 -1.22 -12.90
N SER A 223 -6.35 -1.39 -12.56
CA SER A 223 -7.44 -1.45 -13.55
C SER A 223 -7.61 -0.13 -14.31
N ASP A 224 -7.17 0.99 -13.72
CA ASP A 224 -7.10 2.32 -14.33
C ASP A 224 -5.75 2.61 -15.02
N GLY A 225 -4.89 1.60 -15.17
CA GLY A 225 -3.62 1.72 -15.93
C GLY A 225 -2.47 2.39 -15.17
N LEU A 226 -2.63 2.63 -13.88
CA LEU A 226 -1.61 3.27 -13.04
C LEU A 226 -0.62 2.24 -12.49
N GLU A 227 0.61 2.68 -12.29
CA GLU A 227 1.70 1.84 -11.81
C GLU A 227 1.53 1.49 -10.31
N VAL A 228 1.71 0.22 -9.96
CA VAL A 228 1.86 -0.25 -8.58
C VAL A 228 3.33 -0.28 -8.22
N VAL A 229 3.71 0.54 -7.24
CA VAL A 229 5.11 0.73 -6.83
C VAL A 229 5.46 0.06 -5.50
N ALA A 230 4.46 -0.42 -4.76
CA ALA A 230 4.66 -1.29 -3.60
C ALA A 230 3.37 -2.03 -3.26
N ALA A 231 3.49 -3.12 -2.50
CA ALA A 231 2.36 -3.84 -1.93
C ALA A 231 2.70 -4.36 -0.54
N TRP A 232 1.67 -4.55 0.28
CA TRP A 232 1.80 -5.27 1.54
C TRP A 232 0.57 -6.09 1.87
N ALA A 233 0.78 -7.16 2.63
CA ALA A 233 -0.27 -8.05 3.10
C ALA A 233 -0.07 -8.42 4.57
N HIS A 234 -1.18 -8.63 5.26
CA HIS A 234 -1.18 -9.28 6.58
C HIS A 234 -0.65 -10.70 6.43
N ASN A 235 0.17 -11.18 7.37
CA ASN A 235 0.70 -12.53 7.25
C ASN A 235 -0.41 -13.60 7.45
N SER A 236 -0.40 -14.66 6.65
CA SER A 236 -1.40 -15.75 6.74
C SER A 236 -1.06 -16.72 7.89
N SER A 237 -1.48 -16.35 9.11
CA SER A 237 -1.80 -17.19 10.29
C SER A 237 -0.84 -18.29 10.82
N ALA A 238 0.20 -18.74 10.10
CA ALA A 238 1.07 -19.83 10.57
C ALA A 238 2.28 -19.36 11.40
N SER A 239 2.54 -18.05 11.46
CA SER A 239 3.68 -17.48 12.17
C SER A 239 3.23 -16.43 13.18
N MET A 240 3.24 -16.78 14.47
CA MET A 240 2.95 -15.84 15.57
C MET A 240 3.95 -14.68 15.67
N THR A 241 5.10 -14.77 14.98
CA THR A 241 6.14 -13.74 15.03
C THR A 241 6.11 -12.77 13.85
N LYS A 242 5.36 -13.08 12.78
CA LYS A 242 5.33 -12.24 11.57
C LYS A 242 4.10 -11.32 11.60
N ALA A 243 4.35 -10.03 11.59
CA ALA A 243 3.33 -8.99 11.62
C ALA A 243 2.73 -8.72 10.24
N PHE A 244 3.60 -8.61 9.23
CA PHE A 244 3.30 -7.94 7.97
C PHE A 244 4.38 -8.31 6.94
N LYS A 245 4.02 -8.47 5.67
CA LYS A 245 4.98 -8.61 4.57
C LYS A 245 4.79 -7.49 3.56
N PHE A 246 5.89 -6.92 3.09
CA PHE A 246 5.95 -5.80 2.17
C PHE A 246 6.86 -6.13 0.99
N GLN A 247 6.55 -5.53 -0.15
CA GLN A 247 7.29 -5.69 -1.37
C GLN A 247 7.34 -4.38 -2.15
N LEU A 248 8.52 -4.02 -2.61
CA LEU A 248 8.72 -2.97 -3.61
C LEU A 248 8.39 -3.53 -4.99
N MET A 249 7.76 -2.69 -5.83
CA MET A 249 7.36 -3.05 -7.19
C MET A 249 7.66 -1.87 -8.12
N GLY A 250 7.58 -2.09 -9.43
CA GLY A 250 7.74 -1.04 -10.45
C GLY A 250 8.96 -0.14 -10.22
N ALA A 251 8.75 1.17 -10.33
CA ALA A 251 9.74 2.23 -10.16
C ALA A 251 10.41 2.23 -8.77
N SER A 252 9.77 1.70 -7.73
CA SER A 252 10.45 1.57 -6.43
C SER A 252 11.45 0.41 -6.44
N LEU A 253 11.11 -0.70 -7.09
CA LEU A 253 11.96 -1.88 -7.18
C LEU A 253 13.20 -1.64 -8.07
N THR A 254 13.04 -0.90 -9.16
CA THR A 254 14.16 -0.48 -10.02
C THR A 254 15.04 0.59 -9.36
N GLY A 255 14.55 1.20 -8.27
CA GLY A 255 15.23 2.27 -7.55
C GLY A 255 15.03 3.66 -8.16
N MET A 256 14.19 3.82 -9.17
CA MET A 256 13.89 5.10 -9.82
C MET A 256 13.30 6.14 -8.85
N LEU A 257 12.59 5.70 -7.82
CA LEU A 257 12.06 6.60 -6.77
C LEU A 257 13.11 6.95 -5.70
N GLY A 258 14.29 6.32 -5.75
CA GLY A 258 15.37 6.53 -4.80
C GLY A 258 15.09 6.00 -3.39
N GLU A 259 16.08 6.17 -2.50
CA GLU A 259 15.95 5.77 -1.08
C GLU A 259 14.82 6.52 -0.35
N ARG A 260 14.56 7.79 -0.72
CA ARG A 260 13.44 8.56 -0.15
C ARG A 260 12.10 7.94 -0.52
N GLY A 261 11.91 7.58 -1.78
CA GLY A 261 10.69 6.89 -2.23
C GLY A 261 10.48 5.56 -1.51
N ALA A 262 11.53 4.73 -1.40
CA ALA A 262 11.47 3.48 -0.67
C ALA A 262 11.15 3.67 0.83
N ALA A 263 11.78 4.65 1.48
CA ALA A 263 11.53 4.99 2.88
C ALA A 263 10.08 5.45 3.12
N VAL A 264 9.56 6.34 2.26
CA VAL A 264 8.18 6.84 2.33
C VAL A 264 7.18 5.69 2.11
N ALA A 265 7.42 4.82 1.12
CA ALA A 265 6.58 3.66 0.87
C ALA A 265 6.52 2.73 2.09
N LEU A 266 7.68 2.41 2.69
CA LEU A 266 7.73 1.51 3.83
C LEU A 266 7.12 2.10 5.11
N ILE A 267 7.45 3.35 5.47
CA ILE A 267 6.92 3.98 6.69
C ILE A 267 5.41 4.20 6.60
N SER A 268 4.88 4.56 5.42
CA SER A 268 3.45 4.73 5.22
C SER A 268 2.71 3.40 5.31
N ALA A 269 3.26 2.31 4.78
CA ALA A 269 2.70 0.98 4.91
C ALA A 269 2.64 0.50 6.38
N LEU A 270 3.74 0.65 7.11
CA LEU A 270 3.80 0.31 8.54
C LEU A 270 2.82 1.14 9.38
N TRP A 271 2.66 2.41 9.02
CA TRP A 271 1.71 3.29 9.69
C TRP A 271 0.26 2.85 9.48
N ILE A 272 -0.13 2.56 8.23
CA ILE A 272 -1.48 2.04 7.91
C ILE A 272 -1.72 0.75 8.67
N TRP A 273 -0.75 -0.17 8.70
CA TRP A 273 -0.84 -1.40 9.45
C TRP A 273 -1.14 -1.16 10.95
N THR A 274 -0.50 -0.18 11.58
CA THR A 274 -0.80 0.15 12.98
C THR A 274 -2.15 0.80 13.18
N ILE A 275 -2.62 1.62 12.24
CA ILE A 275 -4.00 2.10 12.28
C ILE A 275 -4.96 0.90 12.27
N GLU A 276 -4.73 -0.09 11.40
CA GLU A 276 -5.60 -1.27 11.29
C GLU A 276 -5.59 -2.15 12.54
N VAL A 277 -4.42 -2.41 13.12
CA VAL A 277 -4.29 -3.17 14.37
C VAL A 277 -4.99 -2.44 15.52
N ALA A 278 -4.82 -1.12 15.62
CA ALA A 278 -5.48 -0.31 16.64
C ALA A 278 -7.01 -0.30 16.47
N THR A 279 -7.52 -0.17 15.23
CA THR A 279 -8.97 -0.23 14.98
C THR A 279 -9.57 -1.60 15.22
N SER A 280 -8.84 -2.67 14.90
CA SER A 280 -9.30 -4.06 15.12
C SER A 280 -9.34 -4.44 16.59
N SER A 281 -8.51 -3.80 17.42
CA SER A 281 -8.48 -4.03 18.88
C SER A 281 -9.56 -3.24 19.64
N ALA A 282 -10.24 -2.31 18.98
CA ALA A 282 -11.28 -1.45 19.57
C ALA A 282 -12.70 -1.89 19.21
N ALA A 283 -12.85 -2.90 18.34
CA ALA A 283 -14.12 -3.51 17.95
C ALA A 283 -14.38 -4.78 18.78
#